data_AF-A0A7K2ZME3-F1
#
_entry.id   AF-A0A7K2ZME3-F1
#
_cell.length_a   1.000
_cell.length_b   1.000
_cell.length_c   1.000
_cell.angle_alpha   90.00
_cell.angle_beta   90.00
_cell.angle_gamma   90.00
#
_symmetry.space_group_name_H-M   'P 1'
#
loop_
_entity.id
_entity.type
_entity.pdbx_description
1 polymer ?
#
loop_
_entity_poly.entity_id
_entity_poly.type
_entity_poly.pdbx_seq_one_letter_code
_entity_poly.pdbx_strand_id
1 'polypeptide(L)'
;AALGFDTALLVDAVDRQTGIETLAGPGTPLLTVTEPTETATAAAFAHTAVLAGKPQNAAPLAEAGRLFGRLAHLLDAVEDREADAASGAWNPLTVTGTPLTEARRLCDDALHGVRLALREVEFTDGRLVHVLLAHELRRSVDRAFGTSSCSHQGLEVPQGMLSPDASFGP
;
A
#
# COMPACT_ATOMS: atom_id res chain seq x y z
N ALA A 1 25.60 19.02 -2.72
CA ALA A 1 26.01 17.65 -2.39
C ALA A 1 24.80 16.75 -2.62
N ALA A 2 24.87 15.84 -3.59
CA ALA A 2 23.85 14.79 -3.72
C ALA A 2 23.87 13.97 -2.42
N LEU A 3 22.72 13.56 -1.91
CA LEU A 3 22.52 12.92 -0.60
C LEU A 3 23.21 11.54 -0.44
N GLY A 4 24.20 11.20 -1.27
CA GLY A 4 24.91 9.92 -1.27
C GLY A 4 24.04 8.73 -1.66
N PHE A 5 22.83 8.98 -2.18
CA PHE A 5 21.89 7.97 -2.61
C PHE A 5 22.17 7.58 -4.06
N ASP A 6 22.28 6.28 -4.33
CA ASP A 6 22.49 5.78 -5.68
C ASP A 6 21.19 5.88 -6.49
N THR A 7 21.00 7.02 -7.14
CA THR A 7 19.86 7.27 -8.02
C THR A 7 19.85 6.35 -9.24
N ALA A 8 20.98 5.74 -9.62
CA ALA A 8 21.02 4.81 -10.73
C ALA A 8 20.15 3.57 -10.47
N LEU A 9 20.07 3.12 -9.21
CA LEU A 9 19.17 2.01 -8.83
C LEU A 9 17.69 2.36 -9.03
N LEU A 10 17.28 3.60 -8.79
CA LEU A 10 15.90 4.02 -9.06
C LEU A 10 15.63 4.13 -10.56
N VAL A 11 16.59 4.64 -11.32
CA VAL A 11 16.48 4.72 -12.79
C VAL A 11 16.40 3.32 -13.39
N ASP A 12 17.26 2.40 -12.98
CA ASP A 12 17.24 0.99 -13.42
C ASP A 12 15.94 0.27 -13.02
N ALA A 13 15.35 0.59 -11.86
CA ALA A 13 14.06 0.02 -11.46
C ALA A 13 12.93 0.50 -12.40
N VAL A 14 12.89 1.79 -12.73
CA VAL A 14 11.90 2.36 -13.66
C VAL A 14 12.07 1.79 -15.07
N ASP A 15 13.31 1.71 -15.56
CA ASP A 15 13.60 1.18 -16.90
C ASP A 15 13.18 -0.30 -17.03
N ARG A 16 13.37 -1.11 -15.98
CA ARG A 16 12.93 -2.51 -15.95
C ARG A 16 11.41 -2.67 -15.84
N GLN A 17 10.73 -1.77 -15.12
CA GLN A 17 9.28 -1.83 -14.89
C GLN A 17 8.51 -1.90 -16.22
N THR A 18 8.83 -1.03 -17.18
CA THR A 18 8.18 -0.99 -18.50
C THR A 18 8.31 -2.32 -19.26
N GLY A 19 9.49 -2.95 -19.20
CA GLY A 19 9.74 -4.25 -19.84
C GLY A 19 8.93 -5.38 -19.21
N ILE A 20 8.82 -5.38 -17.87
CA ILE A 20 8.04 -6.38 -17.14
C ILE A 20 6.56 -6.24 -17.43
N GLU A 21 6.00 -5.03 -17.43
CA GLU A 21 4.59 -4.78 -17.73
C GLU A 21 4.21 -5.23 -19.14
N THR A 22 5.10 -5.00 -20.10
CA THR A 22 4.92 -5.41 -21.50
C THR A 22 4.91 -6.94 -21.66
N LEU A 23 5.70 -7.66 -20.86
CA LEU A 23 5.82 -9.12 -20.92
C LEU A 23 4.85 -9.86 -20.00
N ALA A 24 4.26 -9.15 -19.03
CA ALA A 24 3.31 -9.73 -18.10
C ALA A 24 2.03 -10.19 -18.82
N GLY A 25 1.57 -11.38 -18.46
CA GLY A 25 0.34 -11.95 -18.98
C GLY A 25 -0.25 -12.97 -18.02
N PRO A 26 -1.29 -13.70 -18.43
CA PRO A 26 -1.96 -14.66 -17.58
C PRO A 26 -0.98 -15.69 -17.00
N GLY A 27 -0.97 -15.81 -15.67
CA GLY A 27 -0.09 -16.71 -14.92
C GLY A 27 1.31 -16.17 -14.62
N THR A 28 1.67 -14.97 -15.08
CA THR A 28 2.89 -14.29 -14.60
C THR A 28 2.80 -14.10 -13.08
N PRO A 29 3.80 -14.54 -12.28
CA PRO A 29 3.78 -14.33 -10.85
C PRO A 29 3.70 -12.83 -10.52
N LEU A 30 2.76 -12.45 -9.66
CA LEU A 30 2.56 -11.04 -9.30
C LEU A 30 3.81 -10.42 -8.66
N LEU A 31 4.62 -11.24 -7.98
CA LEU A 31 5.90 -10.81 -7.40
C LEU A 31 6.96 -10.44 -8.46
N THR A 32 6.84 -10.95 -9.68
CA THR A 32 7.69 -10.51 -10.80
C THR A 32 7.34 -9.07 -11.19
N VAL A 33 6.05 -8.72 -11.13
CA VAL A 33 5.56 -7.37 -11.48
C VAL A 33 5.90 -6.33 -10.42
N THR A 34 5.91 -6.73 -9.15
CA THR A 34 6.26 -5.81 -8.04
C THR A 34 7.76 -5.66 -7.81
N GLU A 35 8.59 -6.57 -8.33
CA GLU A 35 10.04 -6.61 -8.04
C GLU A 35 10.77 -5.27 -8.25
N PRO A 36 10.55 -4.50 -9.32
CA PRO A 36 11.31 -3.26 -9.50
C PRO A 36 10.97 -2.23 -8.41
N THR A 37 9.69 -2.10 -8.05
CA THR A 37 9.26 -1.27 -6.93
C THR A 37 9.86 -1.75 -5.60
N GLU A 38 9.88 -3.06 -5.38
CA GLU A 38 10.50 -3.69 -4.20
C GLU A 38 11.99 -3.34 -4.09
N THR A 39 12.74 -3.45 -5.19
CA THR A 39 14.18 -3.13 -5.23
C THR A 39 14.44 -1.64 -4.97
N ALA A 40 13.65 -0.75 -5.60
CA ALA A 40 13.78 0.69 -5.42
C ALA A 40 13.51 1.13 -3.96
N THR A 41 12.43 0.62 -3.38
CA THR A 41 12.03 0.94 -2.00
C THR A 41 12.98 0.34 -0.96
N ALA A 42 13.52 -0.86 -1.20
CA ALA A 42 14.56 -1.45 -0.37
C ALA A 42 15.80 -0.54 -0.30
N ALA A 43 16.29 -0.07 -1.46
CA ALA A 43 17.45 0.81 -1.51
C ALA A 43 17.19 2.14 -0.78
N ALA A 44 16.00 2.74 -0.97
CA ALA A 44 15.61 3.97 -0.30
C ALA A 44 15.59 3.82 1.23
N PHE A 45 14.98 2.75 1.74
CA PHE A 45 14.90 2.49 3.18
C PHE A 45 16.28 2.18 3.76
N ALA A 46 17.09 1.35 3.10
CA ALA A 46 18.45 1.05 3.53
C ALA A 46 19.30 2.32 3.66
N HIS A 47 19.14 3.27 2.73
CA HIS A 47 19.87 4.53 2.75
C HIS A 47 19.52 5.41 3.95
N THR A 48 18.32 5.29 4.50
CA THR A 48 17.96 6.00 5.74
C THR A 48 18.84 5.59 6.93
N ALA A 49 19.36 4.36 6.94
CA ALA A 49 20.31 3.89 7.94
C ALA A 49 21.64 4.68 7.88
N VAL A 50 22.11 4.97 6.66
CA VAL A 50 23.33 5.76 6.41
C VAL A 50 23.10 7.20 6.86
N LEU A 51 21.98 7.80 6.46
CA LEU A 51 21.62 9.17 6.85
C LEU A 51 21.45 9.32 8.37
N ALA A 52 20.97 8.27 9.04
CA ALA A 52 20.81 8.24 10.49
C ALA A 52 22.11 7.89 11.25
N GLY A 53 23.23 7.65 10.56
CA GLY A 53 24.49 7.26 11.19
C GLY A 53 24.46 5.87 11.86
N LYS A 54 23.54 5.00 11.44
CA LYS A 54 23.34 3.64 11.95
C LYS A 54 23.42 2.61 10.82
N PRO A 55 24.57 2.42 10.17
CA PRO A 55 24.69 1.53 9.02
C PRO A 55 24.31 0.07 9.32
N GLN A 56 24.37 -0.36 10.58
CA GLN A 56 23.91 -1.70 11.00
C GLN A 56 22.41 -1.93 10.72
N ASN A 57 21.60 -0.87 10.64
CA ASN A 57 20.18 -0.95 10.34
C ASN A 57 19.89 -1.13 8.84
N ALA A 58 20.89 -1.04 7.96
CA ALA A 58 20.68 -1.01 6.51
C ALA A 58 19.95 -2.27 5.99
N ALA A 59 20.38 -3.47 6.43
CA ALA A 59 19.76 -4.72 6.00
C ALA A 59 18.30 -4.89 6.44
N PRO A 60 17.95 -4.73 7.74
CA PRO A 60 16.55 -4.83 8.15
C PRO A 60 15.67 -3.71 7.58
N LEU A 61 16.22 -2.50 7.36
CA LEU A 61 15.49 -1.44 6.66
C LEU A 61 15.31 -1.74 5.17
N ALA A 62 16.27 -2.35 4.50
CA ALA A 62 16.12 -2.81 3.12
C ALA A 62 14.96 -3.80 2.98
N GLU A 63 14.88 -4.78 3.89
CA GLU A 63 13.80 -5.77 3.87
C GLU A 63 12.43 -5.14 4.18
N ALA A 64 12.37 -4.23 5.16
CA ALA A 64 11.16 -3.47 5.43
C ALA A 64 10.72 -2.64 4.21
N GLY A 65 11.67 -1.98 3.54
CA GLY A 65 11.43 -1.21 2.32
C GLY A 65 10.90 -2.07 1.18
N ARG A 66 11.55 -3.21 0.93
CA ARG A 66 11.14 -4.19 -0.09
C ARG A 66 9.68 -4.60 0.07
N LEU A 67 9.31 -5.03 1.27
CA LEU A 67 7.96 -5.46 1.59
C LEU A 67 6.95 -4.31 1.58
N PHE A 68 7.38 -3.10 1.96
CA PHE A 68 6.57 -1.89 1.83
C PHE A 68 6.29 -1.56 0.36
N GLY A 69 7.28 -1.65 -0.53
CA GLY A 69 7.10 -1.44 -1.97
C GLY A 69 6.12 -2.43 -2.57
N ARG A 70 6.20 -3.71 -2.18
CA ARG A 70 5.21 -4.72 -2.54
C ARG A 70 3.81 -4.32 -2.10
N LEU A 71 3.63 -3.93 -0.84
CA LEU A 71 2.34 -3.51 -0.31
C LEU A 71 1.76 -2.33 -1.08
N ALA A 72 2.58 -1.29 -1.30
CA ALA A 72 2.13 -0.09 -2.01
C ALA A 72 1.61 -0.44 -3.42
N HIS A 73 2.38 -1.22 -4.18
CA HIS A 73 2.01 -1.62 -5.53
C HIS A 73 0.75 -2.51 -5.54
N LEU A 74 0.64 -3.46 -4.61
CA LEU A 74 -0.54 -4.33 -4.52
C LEU A 74 -1.81 -3.57 -4.13
N LEU A 75 -1.71 -2.62 -3.21
CA LEU A 75 -2.85 -1.82 -2.77
C LEU A 75 -3.35 -0.92 -3.90
N ASP A 76 -2.44 -0.24 -4.61
CA ASP A 76 -2.73 0.56 -5.79
C ASP A 76 -3.51 -0.27 -6.83
N ALA A 77 -3.00 -1.46 -7.16
CA ALA A 77 -3.66 -2.35 -8.11
C ALA A 77 -5.05 -2.85 -7.67
N VAL A 78 -5.31 -2.94 -6.36
CA VAL A 78 -6.63 -3.31 -5.83
C VAL A 78 -7.58 -2.12 -5.86
N GLU A 79 -7.13 -0.96 -5.39
CA GLU A 79 -7.91 0.28 -5.31
C GLU A 79 -8.33 0.77 -6.71
N ASP A 80 -7.44 0.67 -7.69
CA ASP A 80 -7.69 1.16 -9.06
C ASP A 80 -8.37 0.14 -9.97
N ARG A 81 -8.52 -1.12 -9.54
CA ARG A 81 -8.96 -2.24 -10.40
C ARG A 81 -10.22 -1.95 -11.22
N GLU A 82 -11.22 -1.31 -10.63
CA GLU A 82 -12.49 -1.01 -11.30
C GLU A 82 -12.34 0.12 -12.32
N ALA A 83 -11.57 1.17 -12.00
CA ALA A 83 -11.26 2.28 -12.90
C ALA A 83 -10.37 1.80 -14.07
N ASP A 84 -9.36 1.00 -13.72
CA ASP A 84 -8.73 -0.10 -14.45
C ASP A 84 -9.55 -0.63 -15.62
N ALA A 85 -10.49 -1.48 -15.23
CA ALA A 85 -11.35 -2.20 -16.14
C ALA A 85 -12.27 -1.29 -16.96
N ALA A 86 -12.77 -0.19 -16.37
CA ALA A 86 -13.68 0.72 -17.05
C ALA A 86 -13.00 1.54 -18.15
N SER A 87 -11.73 1.91 -17.96
CA SER A 87 -10.94 2.67 -18.92
C SER A 87 -10.14 1.79 -19.90
N GLY A 88 -10.06 0.48 -19.63
CA GLY A 88 -9.23 -0.45 -20.38
C GLY A 88 -7.73 -0.25 -20.14
N ALA A 89 -7.36 0.42 -19.05
CA ALA A 89 -5.98 0.58 -18.66
C ALA A 89 -5.41 -0.72 -18.06
N TRP A 90 -4.09 -0.78 -18.02
CA TRP A 90 -3.37 -1.95 -17.55
C TRP A 90 -3.47 -2.03 -16.03
N ASN A 91 -3.82 -3.21 -15.52
CA ASN A 91 -3.84 -3.49 -14.09
C ASN A 91 -3.15 -4.85 -13.84
N PRO A 92 -2.20 -4.94 -12.90
CA PRO A 92 -1.40 -6.15 -12.75
C PRO A 92 -2.23 -7.35 -12.29
N LEU A 93 -3.27 -7.15 -11.49
CA LEU A 93 -4.15 -8.25 -11.05
C LEU A 93 -4.95 -8.81 -12.23
N THR A 94 -5.45 -7.93 -13.08
CA THR A 94 -6.23 -8.30 -14.25
C THR A 94 -5.36 -8.98 -15.31
N VAL A 95 -4.21 -8.41 -15.61
CA VAL A 95 -3.28 -8.90 -16.65
C VAL A 95 -2.70 -10.27 -16.27
N THR A 96 -2.34 -10.45 -15.00
CA THR A 96 -1.82 -11.73 -14.52
C THR A 96 -2.91 -12.77 -14.25
N GLY A 97 -4.18 -12.34 -14.17
CA GLY A 97 -5.29 -13.18 -13.73
C GLY A 97 -5.23 -13.53 -12.25
N THR A 98 -4.51 -12.74 -11.43
CA THR A 98 -4.36 -13.00 -10.00
C THR A 98 -5.68 -12.69 -9.26
N PRO A 99 -6.24 -13.65 -8.50
CA PRO A 99 -7.46 -13.41 -7.74
C PRO A 99 -7.19 -12.49 -6.54
N LEU A 100 -8.20 -11.70 -6.14
CA LEU A 100 -8.10 -10.80 -4.98
C LEU A 100 -7.75 -11.54 -3.68
N THR A 101 -8.14 -12.81 -3.53
CA THR A 101 -7.77 -13.63 -2.37
C THR A 101 -6.27 -13.86 -2.29
N GLU A 102 -5.59 -14.04 -3.42
CA GLU A 102 -4.14 -14.20 -3.46
C GLU A 102 -3.44 -12.86 -3.25
N ALA A 103 -3.94 -11.78 -3.86
CA ALA A 103 -3.44 -10.43 -3.58
C ALA A 103 -3.53 -10.08 -2.08
N ARG A 104 -4.67 -10.41 -1.44
CA ARG A 104 -4.86 -10.23 0.00
C ARG A 104 -3.84 -11.02 0.82
N ARG A 105 -3.63 -12.29 0.48
CA ARG A 105 -2.64 -13.16 1.14
C ARG A 105 -1.23 -12.57 1.05
N LEU A 106 -0.83 -12.08 -0.12
CA LEU A 106 0.46 -11.43 -0.34
C LEU A 106 0.60 -10.13 0.47
N CYS A 107 -0.47 -9.34 0.60
CA CYS A 107 -0.48 -8.16 1.47
C CYS A 107 -0.32 -8.54 2.95
N ASP A 108 -1.05 -9.54 3.43
CA ASP A 108 -0.96 -9.97 4.83
C ASP A 108 0.43 -10.53 5.17
N ASP A 109 1.03 -11.32 4.27
CA ASP A 109 2.41 -11.82 4.38
C ASP A 109 3.43 -10.66 4.42
N ALA A 110 3.29 -9.69 3.52
CA ALA A 110 4.19 -8.55 3.47
C ALA A 110 4.08 -7.66 4.72
N LEU A 111 2.86 -7.41 5.20
CA LEU A 111 2.62 -6.69 6.45
C LEU A 111 3.25 -7.40 7.65
N HIS A 112 3.16 -8.73 7.70
CA HIS A 112 3.82 -9.51 8.74
C HIS A 112 5.35 -9.38 8.65
N GLY A 113 5.92 -9.51 7.45
CA GLY A 113 7.35 -9.37 7.23
C GLY A 113 7.89 -7.98 7.59
N VAL A 114 7.16 -6.89 7.24
CA VAL A 114 7.54 -5.52 7.64
C VAL A 114 7.67 -5.42 9.16
N ARG A 115 6.71 -5.99 9.90
CA ARG A 115 6.75 -5.99 11.36
C ARG A 115 7.93 -6.76 11.93
N LEU A 116 8.35 -7.85 11.29
CA LEU A 116 9.52 -8.62 11.70
C LEU A 116 10.81 -7.85 11.42
N ALA A 117 10.97 -7.36 10.19
CA ALA A 117 12.13 -6.57 9.78
C ALA A 117 12.34 -5.34 10.69
N LEU A 118 11.27 -4.62 11.01
CA LEU A 118 11.35 -3.45 11.89
C LEU A 118 11.70 -3.78 13.35
N ARG A 119 11.52 -5.02 13.82
CA ARG A 119 11.98 -5.43 15.16
C ARG A 119 13.50 -5.59 15.23
N GLU A 120 14.16 -5.77 14.10
CA GLU A 120 15.61 -5.91 14.00
C GLU A 120 16.32 -4.55 13.87
N VAL A 121 15.57 -3.45 13.74
CA VAL A 121 16.11 -2.09 13.58
C VAL A 121 16.32 -1.43 14.94
N GLU A 122 17.52 -0.89 15.17
CA GLU A 122 17.82 -0.11 16.38
C GLU A 122 17.31 1.33 16.26
N PHE A 123 16.10 1.59 16.75
CA PHE A 123 15.54 2.95 16.80
C PHE A 123 15.96 3.74 18.05
N THR A 124 16.17 5.05 17.88
CA THR A 124 16.24 5.99 19.01
C THR A 124 14.84 6.26 19.58
N ASP A 125 13.84 6.38 18.70
CA ASP A 125 12.40 6.34 19.01
C ASP A 125 11.67 5.58 17.89
N GLY A 126 11.14 4.39 18.21
CA GLY A 126 10.46 3.52 17.25
C GLY A 126 8.96 3.77 17.12
N ARG A 127 8.38 4.70 17.89
CA ARG A 127 6.92 4.85 18.00
C ARG A 127 6.29 5.26 16.67
N LEU A 128 6.87 6.26 15.99
CA LEU A 128 6.37 6.74 14.71
C LEU A 128 6.42 5.65 13.63
N VAL A 129 7.55 4.93 13.57
CA VAL A 129 7.74 3.82 12.62
C VAL A 129 6.74 2.71 12.88
N HIS A 130 6.50 2.36 14.14
CA HIS A 130 5.52 1.34 14.50
C HIS A 130 4.08 1.75 14.18
N VAL A 131 3.72 3.02 14.34
CA VAL A 131 2.39 3.52 13.96
C VAL A 131 2.24 3.49 12.43
N LEU A 132 3.15 4.12 11.69
CA LEU A 132 3.03 4.26 10.23
C LEU A 132 3.15 2.92 9.51
N LEU A 133 4.15 2.10 9.87
CA LEU A 133 4.49 0.90 9.12
C LEU A 133 3.90 -0.39 9.69
N ALA A 134 3.29 -0.38 10.88
CA ALA A 134 2.60 -1.58 11.39
C ALA A 134 1.09 -1.40 11.55
N HIS A 135 0.63 -0.23 12.00
CA HIS A 135 -0.79 0.02 12.24
C HIS A 135 -1.49 0.58 11.02
N GLU A 136 -0.95 1.65 10.41
CA GLU A 136 -1.60 2.27 9.26
C GLU A 136 -1.56 1.38 8.02
N LEU A 137 -0.47 0.63 7.80
CA LEU A 137 -0.44 -0.36 6.71
C LEU A 137 -1.54 -1.42 6.84
N ARG A 138 -1.84 -1.88 8.05
CA ARG A 138 -2.95 -2.82 8.28
C ARG A 138 -4.29 -2.20 7.90
N ARG A 139 -4.53 -0.95 8.32
CA ARG A 139 -5.76 -0.22 8.00
C ARG A 139 -5.91 0.00 6.50
N SER A 140 -4.81 0.32 5.81
CA SER A 140 -4.82 0.47 4.35
C SER A 140 -5.16 -0.84 3.65
N VAL A 141 -4.60 -1.98 4.09
CA VAL A 141 -5.00 -3.31 3.58
C VAL A 141 -6.48 -3.57 3.86
N ASP A 142 -6.95 -3.33 5.08
CA ASP A 142 -8.36 -3.59 5.40
C ASP A 142 -9.33 -2.69 4.63
N ARG A 143 -8.94 -1.44 4.34
CA ARG A 143 -9.72 -0.52 3.52
C ARG A 143 -9.77 -0.95 2.05
N ALA A 144 -8.62 -1.23 1.44
CA ALA A 144 -8.54 -1.60 0.02
C ALA A 144 -9.36 -2.86 -0.31
N PHE A 145 -9.43 -3.82 0.62
CA PHE A 145 -10.20 -5.05 0.45
C PHE A 145 -11.63 -4.98 1.02
N GLY A 146 -12.11 -3.80 1.43
CA GLY A 146 -13.48 -3.59 1.91
C GLY A 146 -13.83 -4.29 3.22
N THR A 147 -12.84 -4.72 4.03
CA THR A 147 -13.09 -5.38 5.33
C THR A 147 -13.41 -4.39 6.45
N SER A 148 -13.24 -3.09 6.20
CA SER A 148 -13.77 -2.03 7.06
C SER A 148 -15.12 -1.58 6.52
N SER A 149 -16.20 -2.26 6.93
CA SER A 149 -17.54 -1.69 6.77
C SER A 149 -17.58 -0.35 7.49
N CYS A 150 -17.86 0.74 6.77
CA CYS A 150 -18.20 2.02 7.39
C CYS A 150 -19.36 1.81 8.37
N SER A 151 -19.06 1.78 9.66
CA SER A 151 -20.06 1.87 10.71
C SER A 151 -20.53 3.32 10.83
N HIS A 152 -21.31 3.79 9.86
CA HIS A 152 -22.22 4.92 10.05
C HIS A 152 -23.54 4.38 10.61
N GLN A 153 -23.53 4.04 11.89
CA GLN A 153 -24.76 3.96 12.68
C GLN A 153 -25.03 5.35 13.28
N GLY A 154 -26.19 5.92 12.90
CA GLY A 154 -26.98 6.80 13.75
C GLY A 154 -26.65 8.29 13.68
N LEU A 155 -27.52 9.06 13.03
CA LEU A 155 -28.59 9.78 13.73
C LEU A 155 -29.78 9.91 12.77
N GLU A 156 -30.72 8.96 12.86
CA GLU A 156 -32.11 9.24 12.51
C GLU A 156 -32.59 10.35 13.44
N VAL A 157 -32.92 11.51 12.89
CA VAL A 157 -33.74 12.50 13.59
C VAL A 157 -35.19 12.25 13.15
N PRO A 158 -36.10 11.84 14.04
CA PRO A 158 -37.52 11.79 13.72
C PRO A 158 -38.05 13.22 13.76
N GLN A 159 -38.03 13.94 12.63
CA GLN A 159 -38.76 15.20 12.49
C GLN A 159 -40.20 14.93 12.04
N GLY A 160 -41.02 14.55 13.01
CA GLY A 160 -42.44 14.87 12.96
C GLY A 160 -42.63 16.35 13.29
N MET A 161 -43.00 17.16 12.29
CA MET A 161 -43.91 18.31 12.41
C MET A 161 -43.90 19.09 11.09
N LEU A 162 -44.90 18.83 10.25
CA LEU A 162 -45.29 19.73 9.18
C LEU A 162 -46.81 19.65 9.04
N SER A 163 -47.49 20.61 9.67
CA SER A 163 -48.74 21.23 9.21
C SER A 163 -49.17 22.31 10.23
N PRO A 164 -49.32 23.56 9.80
CA PRO A 164 -50.29 24.45 10.39
C PRO A 164 -51.25 24.93 9.29
N ASP A 165 -52.28 24.14 9.00
CA ASP A 165 -53.50 24.65 8.37
C ASP A 165 -54.63 24.48 9.39
N ALA A 166 -54.82 25.52 10.20
CA ALA A 166 -55.99 25.67 11.05
C ALA A 166 -56.53 27.10 10.86
N SER A 167 -57.35 27.25 9.82
CA SER A 167 -58.28 28.38 9.72
C SER A 167 -59.55 28.01 10.50
N PHE A 168 -59.91 28.81 11.49
CA PHE A 168 -61.28 28.89 12.02
C PHE A 168 -61.72 30.36 11.98
N GLY A 169 -62.91 30.56 11.41
CA GLY A 169 -63.50 31.84 10.99
C GLY A 169 -64.06 32.72 12.12
N PRO A 170 -65.01 33.64 11.81
CA PRO A 170 -65.58 34.57 12.78
C PRO A 170 -66.55 33.90 13.76
#